data_AF-A0A923YQY7-F1
#
_entry.id   AF-A0A923YQY7-F1
#
_cell.length_a   1.000
_cell.length_b   1.000
_cell.length_c   1.000
_cell.angle_alpha   90.00
_cell.angle_beta   90.00
_cell.angle_gamma   90.00
#
_symmetry.space_group_name_H-M   'P 1'
#
loop_
_entity.id
_entity.type
_entity.pdbx_description
1 polymer ?
#
loop_
_entity_poly.entity_id
_entity_poly.type
_entity_poly.pdbx_seq_one_letter_code
_entity_poly.pdbx_strand_id
1 'polypeptide(L)'
;MPDISRRDAMAALAAGSALFASPLRAAAPASTATALLDHIAWQLLELEPTGATGLGVDTGAHAGLRGRLGDSSEAGIEAKRRLLTRSLADLARLPRGGLDAGTLASVAVAESAFRTALDGMALPYGVATIGSWRNTPYAVIQNVGGYLDVPQLLDGEQ
;
A
#
# COMPACT_ATOMS: atom_id res chain seq x y z
N MET A 1 60.33 1.98 -33.29
CA MET A 1 59.17 1.50 -32.50
C MET A 1 59.21 2.25 -31.19
N PRO A 2 58.14 2.92 -30.74
CA PRO A 2 58.21 3.64 -29.47
C PRO A 2 58.27 2.62 -28.32
N ASP A 3 59.25 2.79 -27.44
CA ASP A 3 59.45 1.94 -26.27
C ASP A 3 58.33 2.16 -25.26
N ILE A 4 57.55 1.12 -24.99
CA ILE A 4 56.50 1.12 -23.98
C ILE A 4 57.17 1.13 -22.61
N SER A 5 56.98 2.21 -21.84
CA SER A 5 57.54 2.30 -20.49
C SER A 5 56.66 1.58 -19.47
N ARG A 6 57.28 1.06 -18.41
CA ARG A 6 56.60 0.42 -17.27
C ARG A 6 55.51 1.32 -16.64
N ARG A 7 55.63 2.65 -16.80
CA ARG A 7 54.63 3.63 -16.37
C ARG A 7 53.39 3.66 -17.27
N ASP A 8 53.55 3.43 -18.57
CA ASP A 8 52.44 3.42 -19.53
C ASP A 8 51.58 2.16 -19.35
N ALA A 9 52.19 1.03 -19.00
CA ALA A 9 51.49 -0.21 -18.65
C ALA A 9 50.66 -0.07 -17.34
N MET A 10 51.15 0.71 -16.37
CA MET A 10 50.43 0.95 -15.11
C MET A 10 49.27 1.94 -15.26
N ALA A 11 49.34 2.85 -16.24
CA ALA A 11 48.23 3.75 -16.57
C ALA A 11 47.07 3.01 -17.27
N ALA A 12 47.37 1.99 -18.07
CA ALA A 12 46.34 1.17 -18.74
C ALA A 12 45.57 0.23 -17.78
N LEU A 13 46.16 -0.17 -16.66
CA LEU A 13 45.51 -1.06 -15.68
C LEU A 13 44.59 -0.31 -14.70
N ALA A 14 44.69 1.02 -14.60
CA ALA A 14 43.82 1.85 -13.76
C ALA A 14 42.50 2.26 -14.44
N ALA A 15 42.36 2.04 -15.75
CA ALA A 15 41.14 2.35 -16.51
C ALA A 15 40.09 1.21 -16.50
N GLY A 16 40.37 0.08 -15.85
CA GLY A 16 39.54 -1.14 -15.94
C GLY A 16 38.61 -1.45 -14.76
N SER A 17 38.67 -0.71 -13.64
CA SER A 17 38.01 -1.14 -12.39
C SER A 17 36.97 -0.17 -11.81
N ALA A 18 36.63 0.91 -12.51
CA ALA A 18 35.67 1.92 -12.02
C ALA A 18 34.24 1.80 -12.59
N LEU A 19 33.80 0.62 -13.04
CA LEU A 19 32.41 0.39 -13.50
C LEU A 19 31.53 -0.48 -12.56
N PHE A 20 32.04 -0.90 -11.40
CA PHE A 20 31.28 -1.76 -10.46
C PHE A 20 30.79 -1.07 -9.18
N ALA A 21 30.60 0.25 -9.21
CA ALA A 21 29.97 0.99 -8.10
C ALA A 21 28.60 1.57 -8.48
N SER A 22 27.92 1.02 -9.50
CA SER A 22 26.47 1.15 -9.56
C SER A 22 25.89 0.16 -8.56
N PRO A 23 25.17 0.61 -7.50
CA PRO A 23 24.40 -0.32 -6.71
C PRO A 23 23.42 -0.99 -7.66
N LEU A 24 23.60 -2.30 -7.90
CA LEU A 24 22.55 -3.10 -8.51
C LEU A 24 21.36 -2.96 -7.56
N ARG A 25 20.36 -2.18 -7.95
CA ARG A 25 19.09 -2.14 -7.23
C ARG A 25 18.53 -3.55 -7.34
N ALA A 26 18.63 -4.30 -6.25
CA ALA A 26 18.10 -5.65 -6.15
C ALA A 26 16.64 -5.62 -6.62
N ALA A 27 16.32 -6.39 -7.64
CA ALA A 27 14.94 -6.58 -8.06
C ALA A 27 14.19 -7.27 -6.92
N ALA A 28 13.01 -6.76 -6.56
CA ALA A 28 12.14 -7.52 -5.69
C ALA A 28 11.59 -8.69 -6.51
N PRO A 29 11.62 -9.93 -6.00
CA PRO A 29 10.85 -10.98 -6.64
C PRO A 29 9.37 -10.57 -6.59
N ALA A 30 8.63 -10.84 -7.65
CA ALA A 30 7.20 -10.49 -7.75
C ALA A 30 6.40 -10.97 -6.52
N SER A 31 6.79 -12.13 -5.96
CA SER A 31 6.21 -12.67 -4.73
C SER A 31 6.36 -11.76 -3.50
N THR A 32 7.46 -10.99 -3.37
CA THR A 32 7.64 -10.04 -2.26
C THR A 32 6.71 -8.84 -2.39
N ALA A 33 6.54 -8.30 -3.61
CA ALA A 33 5.62 -7.20 -3.84
C ALA A 33 4.16 -7.62 -3.59
N THR A 34 3.76 -8.78 -4.12
CA THR A 34 2.44 -9.35 -3.88
C THR A 34 2.20 -9.63 -2.40
N ALA A 35 3.19 -10.21 -1.68
CA ALA A 35 3.06 -10.46 -0.25
C ALA A 35 2.94 -9.17 0.58
N LEU A 36 3.64 -8.09 0.20
CA LEU A 36 3.50 -6.80 0.86
C LEU A 36 2.10 -6.21 0.63
N LEU A 37 1.59 -6.26 -0.61
CA LEU A 37 0.25 -5.78 -0.93
C LEU A 37 -0.83 -6.59 -0.18
N ASP A 38 -0.68 -7.91 -0.13
CA ASP A 38 -1.58 -8.81 0.61
C ASP A 38 -1.55 -8.52 2.12
N HIS A 39 -0.36 -8.33 2.69
CA HIS A 39 -0.23 -7.94 4.09
C HIS A 39 -0.94 -6.63 4.41
N ILE A 40 -0.76 -5.60 3.56
CA ILE A 40 -1.44 -4.31 3.71
C ILE A 40 -2.96 -4.48 3.59
N ALA A 41 -3.43 -5.30 2.64
CA ALA A 41 -4.85 -5.56 2.44
C ALA A 41 -5.47 -6.19 3.70
N TRP A 42 -4.83 -7.18 4.32
CA TRP A 42 -5.32 -7.76 5.57
C TRP A 42 -5.31 -6.78 6.74
N GLN A 43 -4.27 -5.95 6.86
CA GLN A 43 -4.26 -4.90 7.89
C GLN A 43 -5.39 -3.88 7.70
N LEU A 44 -5.75 -3.55 6.46
CA LEU A 44 -6.91 -2.71 6.17
C LEU A 44 -8.22 -3.40 6.54
N LEU A 45 -8.39 -4.67 6.18
CA LEU A 45 -9.59 -5.46 6.51
C LEU A 45 -9.77 -5.66 8.02
N GLU A 46 -8.70 -5.69 8.81
CA GLU A 46 -8.80 -5.72 10.27
C GLU A 46 -9.40 -4.43 10.88
N LEU A 47 -9.21 -3.29 10.19
CA LEU A 47 -9.80 -1.99 10.54
C LEU A 47 -11.18 -1.78 9.89
N GLU A 48 -11.49 -2.55 8.84
CA GLU A 48 -12.75 -2.54 8.08
C GLU A 48 -13.42 -3.93 8.08
N PRO A 49 -13.78 -4.49 9.26
CA PRO A 49 -14.29 -5.87 9.36
C PRO A 49 -15.58 -6.11 8.57
N THR A 50 -16.43 -5.08 8.42
CA THR A 50 -17.65 -5.15 7.62
C THR A 50 -17.36 -5.32 6.13
N GLY A 51 -16.25 -4.75 5.65
CA GLY A 51 -15.76 -4.97 4.29
C GLY A 51 -15.28 -6.40 4.08
N ALA A 52 -14.63 -7.01 5.09
CA ALA A 52 -14.25 -8.42 5.03
C ALA A 52 -15.46 -9.35 4.94
N THR A 53 -16.51 -9.07 5.71
CA THR A 53 -17.77 -9.81 5.64
C THR A 53 -18.48 -9.61 4.30
N GLY A 54 -18.56 -8.38 3.79
CA GLY A 54 -19.17 -8.10 2.47
C GLY A 54 -18.45 -8.80 1.31
N LEU A 55 -17.12 -8.96 1.40
CA LEU A 55 -16.32 -9.70 0.42
C LEU A 55 -16.37 -11.22 0.62
N GLY A 56 -16.95 -11.72 1.72
CA GLY A 56 -16.98 -13.14 2.07
C GLY A 56 -15.62 -13.73 2.44
N VAL A 57 -14.65 -12.90 2.84
CA VAL A 57 -13.27 -13.32 3.19
C VAL A 57 -13.05 -13.51 4.70
N ASP A 58 -14.09 -13.26 5.50
CA ASP A 58 -14.14 -13.46 6.96
C ASP A 58 -14.28 -14.95 7.35
N THR A 59 -13.35 -15.78 6.88
CA THR A 59 -13.33 -17.24 7.11
C THR A 59 -11.98 -17.71 7.62
N GLY A 60 -11.89 -18.97 8.07
CA GLY A 60 -10.63 -19.57 8.54
C GLY A 60 -9.99 -18.76 9.65
N ALA A 61 -8.74 -18.34 9.44
CA ALA A 61 -7.99 -17.50 10.40
C ALA A 61 -8.65 -16.12 10.66
N HIS A 62 -9.50 -15.64 9.74
CA HIS A 62 -10.16 -14.34 9.82
C HIS A 62 -11.64 -14.43 10.20
N ALA A 63 -12.13 -15.61 10.60
CA ALA A 63 -13.54 -15.82 10.97
C ALA A 63 -14.05 -14.89 12.09
N GLY A 64 -13.13 -14.40 12.95
CA GLY A 64 -13.47 -13.43 14.00
C GLY A 64 -13.91 -12.06 13.50
N LEU A 65 -13.65 -11.71 12.23
CA LEU A 65 -14.09 -10.43 11.65
C LEU A 65 -15.61 -10.34 11.51
N ARG A 66 -16.31 -11.46 11.32
CA ARG A 66 -17.76 -11.51 11.13
C ARG A 66 -18.57 -10.90 12.28
N GLY A 67 -18.04 -10.96 13.49
CA GLY A 67 -18.70 -10.45 14.69
C GLY A 67 -18.36 -9.00 15.04
N ARG A 68 -17.68 -8.27 14.14
CA ARG A 68 -17.13 -6.94 14.44
C ARG A 68 -17.67 -5.89 13.47
N LEU A 69 -17.88 -4.68 13.97
CA LEU A 69 -18.13 -3.48 13.17
C LEU A 69 -16.87 -2.64 13.09
N GLY A 70 -16.78 -1.82 12.03
CA GLY A 70 -15.70 -0.84 11.87
C GLY A 70 -15.77 0.26 12.94
N ASP A 71 -14.60 0.75 13.36
CA ASP A 71 -14.49 1.86 14.31
C ASP A 71 -14.54 3.20 13.55
N SER A 72 -15.66 3.91 13.67
CA SER A 72 -15.87 5.23 13.06
C SER A 72 -15.54 6.39 14.01
N SER A 73 -14.98 6.10 15.19
CA SER A 73 -14.51 7.15 16.11
C SER A 73 -13.23 7.82 15.61
N GLU A 74 -12.85 8.92 16.25
CA GLU A 74 -11.56 9.58 16.01
C GLU A 74 -10.38 8.62 16.19
N ALA A 75 -10.46 7.70 17.16
CA ALA A 75 -9.41 6.71 17.39
C ALA A 75 -9.29 5.71 16.22
N GLY A 76 -10.41 5.26 15.67
CA GLY A 76 -10.47 4.42 14.48
C GLY A 76 -9.93 5.13 13.24
N ILE A 77 -10.32 6.39 13.02
CA ILE A 77 -9.80 7.22 11.92
C ILE A 77 -8.28 7.39 12.03
N GLU A 78 -7.77 7.69 13.22
CA GLU A 78 -6.35 7.84 13.47
C GLU A 78 -5.58 6.51 13.34
N ALA A 79 -6.18 5.37 13.70
CA ALA A 79 -5.60 4.06 13.42
C ALA A 79 -5.43 3.81 11.92
N LYS A 80 -6.44 4.16 11.10
CA LYS A 80 -6.36 4.10 9.63
C LYS A 80 -5.28 5.03 9.10
N ARG A 81 -5.24 6.30 9.53
CA ARG A 81 -4.21 7.28 9.15
C ARG A 81 -2.79 6.73 9.38
N ARG A 82 -2.53 6.16 10.56
CA ARG A 82 -1.25 5.54 10.87
C ARG A 82 -0.93 4.35 9.98
N LEU A 83 -1.92 3.49 9.72
CA LEU A 83 -1.72 2.36 8.81
C LEU A 83 -1.31 2.85 7.42
N LEU A 84 -2.06 3.78 6.82
CA LEU A 84 -1.73 4.30 5.48
C LEU A 84 -0.36 4.96 5.41
N THR A 85 -0.01 5.73 6.44
CA THR A 85 1.29 6.40 6.52
C THR A 85 2.42 5.37 6.52
N ARG A 86 2.29 4.30 7.31
CA ARG A 86 3.28 3.20 7.32
C ARG A 86 3.29 2.43 6.00
N SER A 87 2.12 2.08 5.46
CA SER A 87 2.00 1.37 4.18
C SER A 87 2.66 2.15 3.05
N LEU A 88 2.50 3.47 2.98
CA LEU A 88 3.21 4.31 2.01
C LEU A 88 4.73 4.28 2.20
N ALA A 89 5.20 4.30 3.45
CA ALA A 89 6.64 4.18 3.72
C ALA A 89 7.19 2.81 3.29
N ASP A 90 6.43 1.73 3.45
CA ASP A 90 6.83 0.39 3.05
C ASP A 90 6.81 0.22 1.53
N LEU A 91 5.75 0.70 0.86
CA LEU A 91 5.66 0.72 -0.61
C LEU A 91 6.76 1.58 -1.24
N ALA A 92 7.16 2.68 -0.61
CA ALA A 92 8.26 3.51 -1.08
C ALA A 92 9.63 2.80 -1.02
N ARG A 93 9.80 1.84 -0.10
CA ARG A 93 11.01 1.02 0.02
C ARG A 93 11.01 -0.20 -0.90
N LEU A 94 9.86 -0.58 -1.46
CA LEU A 94 9.72 -1.74 -2.34
C LEU A 94 10.55 -1.53 -3.63
N PRO A 95 11.55 -2.39 -3.90
CA PRO A 95 12.29 -2.34 -5.14
C PRO A 95 11.38 -2.60 -6.34
N ARG A 96 11.40 -1.69 -7.33
CA ARG A 96 10.51 -1.78 -8.50
C ARG A 96 11.09 -2.57 -9.66
N GLY A 97 12.41 -2.78 -9.68
CA GLY A 97 13.08 -3.54 -10.72
C GLY A 97 12.60 -4.99 -10.75
N GLY A 98 12.34 -5.52 -11.94
CA GLY A 98 11.93 -6.91 -12.13
C GLY A 98 10.46 -7.23 -11.85
N LEU A 99 9.65 -6.25 -11.43
CA LEU A 99 8.21 -6.41 -11.31
C LEU A 99 7.53 -6.36 -12.68
N ASP A 100 6.50 -7.16 -12.87
CA ASP A 100 5.65 -7.09 -14.07
C ASP A 100 4.75 -5.84 -14.05
N ALA A 101 4.14 -5.52 -15.20
CA ALA A 101 3.32 -4.34 -15.36
C ALA A 101 2.08 -4.32 -14.45
N GLY A 102 1.47 -5.47 -14.18
CA GLY A 102 0.30 -5.58 -13.31
C GLY A 102 0.66 -5.29 -11.86
N THR A 103 1.76 -5.88 -11.37
CA THR A 103 2.25 -5.61 -10.02
C THR A 103 2.66 -4.14 -9.85
N LEU A 104 3.34 -3.56 -10.84
CA LEU A 104 3.68 -2.12 -10.82
C LEU A 104 2.43 -1.23 -10.76
N ALA A 105 1.40 -1.57 -11.53
CA ALA A 105 0.12 -0.85 -11.52
C ALA A 105 -0.57 -0.96 -10.15
N SER A 106 -0.63 -2.15 -9.56
CA SER A 106 -1.23 -2.36 -8.22
C SER A 106 -0.53 -1.52 -7.15
N VAL A 107 0.81 -1.48 -7.16
CA VAL A 107 1.58 -0.63 -6.24
C VAL A 107 1.27 0.85 -6.47
N ALA A 108 1.26 1.30 -7.73
CA ALA A 108 0.97 2.71 -8.05
C ALA A 108 -0.46 3.11 -7.63
N VAL A 109 -1.45 2.24 -7.84
CA VAL A 109 -2.84 2.45 -7.42
C VAL A 109 -2.92 2.55 -5.90
N ALA A 110 -2.27 1.64 -5.16
CA ALA A 110 -2.24 1.68 -3.70
C ALA A 110 -1.61 2.99 -3.19
N GLU A 111 -0.46 3.38 -3.74
CA GLU A 111 0.21 4.64 -3.37
C GLU A 111 -0.68 5.86 -3.64
N SER A 112 -1.34 5.90 -4.81
CA SER A 112 -2.24 6.99 -5.18
C SER A 112 -3.46 7.05 -4.27
N ALA A 113 -4.10 5.91 -4.01
CA ALA A 113 -5.28 5.83 -3.15
C ALA A 113 -4.95 6.26 -1.71
N PHE A 114 -3.83 5.79 -1.15
CA PHE A 114 -3.46 6.11 0.23
C PHE A 114 -3.06 7.58 0.41
N ARG A 115 -2.32 8.17 -0.55
CA ARG A 115 -2.03 9.61 -0.51
C ARG A 115 -3.30 10.44 -0.58
N THR A 116 -4.18 10.13 -1.52
CA THR A 116 -5.46 10.84 -1.67
C THR A 116 -6.32 10.72 -0.41
N ALA A 117 -6.37 9.54 0.21
CA ALA A 117 -7.08 9.34 1.46
C ALA A 117 -6.48 10.17 2.61
N LEU A 118 -5.14 10.24 2.72
CA LEU A 118 -4.46 11.06 3.73
C LEU A 118 -4.69 12.55 3.52
N ASP A 119 -4.65 13.03 2.27
CA ASP A 119 -4.97 14.43 1.93
C ASP A 119 -6.41 14.77 2.35
N GLY A 120 -7.37 13.87 2.08
CA GLY A 120 -8.75 14.01 2.53
C GLY A 120 -8.87 14.01 4.06
N MET A 121 -8.19 13.09 4.74
CA MET A 121 -8.17 12.98 6.21
C MET A 121 -7.41 14.10 6.93
N ALA A 122 -6.73 14.99 6.20
CA ALA A 122 -6.10 16.20 6.73
C ALA A 122 -7.07 17.37 6.85
N LEU A 123 -8.24 17.30 6.21
CA LEU A 123 -9.31 18.27 6.40
C LEU A 123 -9.86 18.18 7.84
N PRO A 124 -10.34 19.30 8.44
CA PRO A 124 -10.83 19.29 9.83
C PRO A 124 -11.99 18.32 10.10
N TYR A 125 -12.74 17.99 9.05
CA TYR A 125 -13.88 17.06 9.07
C TYR A 125 -13.60 15.77 8.30
N GLY A 126 -12.39 15.64 7.76
CA GLY A 126 -12.01 14.67 6.76
C GLY A 126 -12.00 13.24 7.26
N VAL A 127 -12.87 12.43 6.68
CA VAL A 127 -12.74 10.96 6.67
C VAL A 127 -12.49 10.50 5.24
N ALA A 128 -11.84 9.35 5.09
CA ALA A 128 -11.74 8.71 3.78
C ALA A 128 -12.10 7.24 3.90
N THR A 129 -12.92 6.77 2.97
CA THR A 129 -13.16 5.34 2.77
C THR A 129 -12.09 4.79 1.84
N ILE A 130 -11.60 3.59 2.11
CA ILE A 130 -10.59 2.93 1.27
C ILE A 130 -11.21 1.63 0.77
N GLY A 131 -11.22 1.45 -0.55
CA GLY A 131 -11.86 0.30 -1.18
C GLY A 131 -13.37 0.43 -1.41
N SER A 132 -13.98 1.55 -0.99
CA SER A 132 -15.37 1.88 -1.33
C SER A 132 -15.44 2.90 -2.46
N TRP A 133 -16.44 2.76 -3.33
CA TRP A 133 -16.77 3.76 -4.35
C TRP A 133 -17.43 5.02 -3.74
N ARG A 134 -17.98 4.90 -2.53
CA ARG A 134 -18.66 5.98 -1.79
C ARG A 134 -17.68 6.82 -0.95
N ASN A 135 -16.65 7.37 -1.57
CA ASN A 135 -15.67 8.19 -0.85
C ASN A 135 -16.13 9.66 -0.75
N THR A 136 -16.13 10.20 0.46
CA THR A 136 -16.57 11.56 0.78
C THR A 136 -15.77 12.06 1.98
N PRO A 137 -15.45 13.36 2.07
CA PRO A 137 -14.77 13.89 3.25
C PRO A 137 -15.69 13.99 4.48
N TYR A 138 -16.99 13.68 4.36
CA TYR A 138 -17.96 13.79 5.45
C TYR A 138 -18.38 12.40 5.97
N ALA A 139 -18.44 12.24 7.29
CA ALA A 139 -18.83 10.98 7.94
C ALA A 139 -20.30 10.59 7.67
N VAL A 140 -21.17 11.56 7.39
CA VAL A 140 -22.59 11.35 7.07
C VAL A 140 -23.00 12.30 5.95
N ILE A 141 -23.53 11.75 4.87
CA ILE A 141 -24.27 12.45 3.80
C ILE A 141 -25.43 11.57 3.35
N GLN A 142 -26.30 12.06 2.45
CA GLN A 142 -27.53 11.37 2.03
C GLN A 142 -27.34 9.92 1.57
N ASN A 143 -26.17 9.56 1.03
CA ASN A 143 -25.85 8.22 0.54
C ASN A 143 -24.63 7.58 1.22
N VAL A 144 -24.07 8.16 2.29
CA VAL A 144 -22.89 7.60 2.99
C VAL A 144 -23.05 7.71 4.49
N GLY A 145 -22.61 6.67 5.20
CA GLY A 145 -22.45 6.67 6.63
C GLY A 145 -23.03 5.41 7.26
N GLY A 146 -22.62 5.14 8.50
CA GLY A 146 -23.05 3.93 9.22
C GLY A 146 -24.57 3.78 9.38
N TYR A 147 -25.33 4.87 9.28
CA TYR A 147 -26.80 4.83 9.32
C TYR A 147 -27.41 4.11 8.10
N LEU A 148 -26.70 4.04 6.97
CA LEU A 148 -27.07 3.26 5.80
C LEU A 148 -26.32 1.93 5.75
N ASP A 149 -25.00 2.00 5.95
CA ASP A 149 -24.11 0.87 5.68
C ASP A 149 -24.32 -0.30 6.67
N VAL A 150 -24.65 -0.01 7.95
CA VAL A 150 -24.84 -1.05 8.97
C VAL A 150 -26.16 -1.80 8.78
N PRO A 151 -27.33 -1.15 8.62
CA PRO A 151 -28.57 -1.86 8.31
C PRO A 151 -28.45 -2.71 7.03
N GLN A 152 -27.90 -2.15 5.94
CA GLN A 152 -27.71 -2.89 4.68
C GLN A 152 -26.85 -4.15 4.84
N LEU A 153 -25.79 -4.06 5.65
CA LEU A 153 -24.96 -5.22 5.98
C LEU A 153 -25.75 -6.30 6.72
N LEU A 154 -26.56 -5.91 7.71
CA LEU A 154 -27.30 -6.85 8.55
C LEU A 154 -28.49 -7.48 7.82
N ASP A 155 -29.10 -6.74 6.90
CA ASP A 155 -30.20 -7.23 6.05
C ASP A 155 -29.69 -8.10 4.87
N GLY A 156 -28.39 -8.04 4.56
CA GLY A 156 -27.76 -8.81 3.49
C GLY A 156 -27.87 -8.20 2.10
N GLU A 157 -28.04 -6.88 2.01
CA GLU A 157 -28.24 -6.12 0.75
C GLU A 157 -26.97 -5.41 0.24
N GLN A 158 -25.77 -5.87 0.65
CA GLN A 158 -24.48 -5.32 0.23
C GLN A 158 -23.99 -5.90 -1.09
#